data_AF-A0A2J8ABA2-F1
#
_entry.id   AF-A0A2J8ABA2-F1
#
_cell.length_a   1.000
_cell.length_b   1.000
_cell.length_c   1.000
_cell.angle_alpha   90.00
_cell.angle_beta   90.00
_cell.angle_gamma   90.00
#
_symmetry.space_group_name_H-M   'P 1'
#
loop_
_entity.id
_entity.type
_entity.pdbx_description
1 polymer ?
#
loop_
_entity_poly.entity_id
_entity_poly.type
_entity_poly.pdbx_seq_one_letter_code
_entity_poly.pdbx_strand_id
1 'polypeptide(L)'
;MRLSSLQGPCGAAATEPCPGETRRSQRGALSIRGIKTNLPFLENVMRHPEFLSGEATTFFIEKHSRELFNFERHGSLRSSKLLTYLADMVVNGPDHPGAIGPLPVKRVPPALAIPEHLKGAPLTGWRDVLVKEGPDGWAKAVRAHKGLLITDTTMRDAHQSLLATRMRSHDLLKAAPATAHILANAGSLEMWGGATFDVREQTRELYAPFESNMKSVSSDVYVHEMPGGQYTNLKFQAMSLGLGEEWDKICTAYAGANRALGDIVKVTPSSKVVGDLAQFMVQNGLDEHSLVARAESLSFPSSVVEFMQGYLGQPSFGFPEPLRSRVLKGKPVIEGRPGASLAPMDLAGLEYRLKEKYGSGTIANRDVLSAALYPKVFDEYMNHVIRYSDLIEKLPTRAFLTPLEEDDEVEFEIGKGVAANIKYKAVGELQPNGKREVFFEANGVPRVVEVIDRKAEAVVGKKAVREKADLAVLGSVGAPMAGTVIE
;
A
#
# COMPACT_ATOMS: atom_id res chain seq x y z
N MET A 1 -59.19 -21.70 -8.93
CA MET A 1 -59.78 -22.95 -8.42
C MET A 1 -58.78 -24.07 -8.69
N ARG A 2 -58.40 -24.82 -7.64
CA ARG A 2 -57.59 -26.06 -7.60
C ARG A 2 -56.09 -26.00 -7.90
N LEU A 3 -55.35 -25.98 -6.78
CA LEU A 3 -54.06 -26.62 -6.55
C LEU A 3 -54.12 -28.15 -6.79
N SER A 4 -53.03 -28.71 -7.29
CA SER A 4 -52.60 -30.12 -7.18
C SER A 4 -51.08 -30.13 -7.34
N SER A 5 -50.33 -30.18 -6.22
CA SER A 5 -49.80 -31.40 -5.58
C SER A 5 -48.38 -31.73 -6.05
N LEU A 6 -47.39 -31.08 -5.44
CA LEU A 6 -46.03 -31.62 -5.30
C LEU A 6 -45.85 -31.97 -3.82
N GLN A 7 -46.12 -33.23 -3.49
CA GLN A 7 -45.76 -33.87 -2.23
C GLN A 7 -44.40 -34.56 -2.38
N GLY A 8 -43.47 -34.25 -1.48
CA GLY A 8 -42.20 -34.96 -1.24
C GLY A 8 -41.50 -34.34 -0.02
N PRO A 9 -40.90 -35.13 0.89
CA PRO A 9 -41.28 -35.05 2.31
C PRO A 9 -40.26 -34.33 3.19
N CYS A 10 -40.74 -33.40 4.03
CA CYS A 10 -40.12 -33.13 5.33
C CYS A 10 -40.91 -33.94 6.35
N GLY A 11 -40.55 -35.21 6.50
CA GLY A 11 -41.26 -36.18 7.32
C GLY A 11 -40.33 -37.32 7.69
N ALA A 12 -39.30 -37.01 8.50
CA ALA A 12 -38.52 -38.04 9.16
C ALA A 12 -39.26 -38.44 10.44
N ALA A 13 -39.81 -39.66 10.43
CA ALA A 13 -40.29 -40.35 11.62
C ALA A 13 -39.06 -40.84 12.42
N ALA A 14 -38.46 -39.96 13.21
CA ALA A 14 -37.59 -40.26 14.34
C ALA A 14 -37.41 -38.97 15.13
N THR A 15 -37.46 -39.04 16.46
CA THR A 15 -37.25 -37.93 17.41
C THR A 15 -35.77 -37.51 17.50
N GLU A 16 -35.07 -37.44 16.37
CA GLU A 16 -33.76 -36.80 16.25
C GLU A 16 -33.80 -35.84 15.06
N PRO A 17 -33.55 -34.53 15.24
CA PRO A 17 -33.38 -33.64 14.11
C PRO A 17 -32.15 -34.10 13.33
N CYS A 18 -32.20 -34.08 12.00
CA CYS A 18 -31.04 -34.35 11.14
C CYS A 18 -30.32 -33.01 10.86
N PRO A 19 -29.34 -32.58 11.70
CA PRO A 19 -28.70 -31.27 11.55
C PRO A 19 -27.88 -31.16 10.26
N GLY A 20 -27.52 -32.27 9.61
CA GLY A 20 -26.63 -32.29 8.44
C GLY A 20 -27.24 -31.68 7.17
N GLU A 21 -28.50 -31.96 6.86
CA GLU A 21 -29.15 -31.52 5.61
C GLU A 21 -29.60 -30.06 5.67
N THR A 22 -30.09 -29.59 6.82
CA THR A 22 -30.43 -28.17 7.03
C THR A 22 -29.16 -27.31 7.00
N ARG A 23 -28.04 -27.81 7.55
CA ARG A 23 -26.73 -27.13 7.51
C ARG A 23 -26.20 -26.96 6.08
N ARG A 24 -26.38 -27.96 5.21
CA ARG A 24 -25.92 -27.92 3.81
C ARG A 24 -26.81 -27.02 2.94
N SER A 25 -28.12 -27.08 3.16
CA SER A 25 -29.11 -26.25 2.46
C SER A 25 -28.92 -24.75 2.75
N GLN A 26 -28.70 -24.34 4.01
CA GLN A 26 -28.56 -22.91 4.33
C GLN A 26 -27.20 -22.30 3.96
N ARG A 27 -26.09 -23.03 4.11
CA ARG A 27 -24.75 -22.49 3.78
C ARG A 27 -24.43 -22.50 2.28
N GLY A 28 -25.07 -23.38 1.51
CA GLY A 28 -24.79 -23.55 0.08
C GLY A 28 -25.89 -23.06 -0.88
N ALA A 29 -27.17 -23.03 -0.46
CA ALA A 29 -28.29 -22.87 -1.40
C ALA A 29 -29.00 -21.50 -1.39
N LEU A 30 -28.79 -20.64 -0.38
CA LEU A 30 -29.37 -19.29 -0.35
C LEU A 30 -28.29 -18.19 -0.29
N SER A 31 -28.00 -17.59 -1.44
CA SER A 31 -27.23 -16.33 -1.52
C SER A 31 -28.19 -15.15 -1.72
N ILE A 32 -28.74 -14.61 -0.64
CA ILE A 32 -29.53 -13.35 -0.68
C ILE A 32 -28.57 -12.16 -0.54
N ARG A 33 -28.69 -11.16 -1.43
CA ARG A 33 -27.87 -9.94 -1.41
C ARG A 33 -28.74 -8.71 -1.69
N GLY A 34 -28.40 -7.56 -1.09
CA GLY A 34 -29.15 -6.30 -1.23
C GLY A 34 -30.06 -5.94 -0.05
N ILE A 35 -30.32 -6.88 0.86
CA ILE A 35 -31.09 -6.68 2.09
C ILE A 35 -30.39 -7.34 3.27
N LYS A 36 -30.49 -6.73 4.47
CA LYS A 36 -30.02 -7.37 5.71
C LYS A 36 -30.95 -8.54 6.06
N THR A 37 -30.38 -9.68 6.41
CA THR A 37 -31.13 -10.88 6.79
C THR A 37 -30.80 -11.30 8.23
N ASN A 38 -31.68 -12.07 8.84
CA ASN A 38 -31.46 -12.69 10.16
C ASN A 38 -30.65 -13.99 10.09
N LEU A 39 -30.07 -14.33 8.92
CA LEU A 39 -29.32 -15.58 8.72
C LEU A 39 -28.13 -15.74 9.70
N PRO A 40 -27.30 -14.73 9.98
CA PRO A 40 -26.19 -14.89 10.93
C PRO A 40 -26.67 -15.20 12.36
N PHE A 41 -27.81 -14.63 12.75
CA PHE A 41 -28.45 -14.94 14.03
C PHE A 41 -28.96 -16.39 14.06
N LEU A 42 -29.65 -16.83 13.01
CA LEU A 42 -30.10 -18.21 12.89
C LEU A 42 -28.93 -19.20 12.86
N GLU A 43 -27.82 -18.86 12.21
CA GLU A 43 -26.61 -19.69 12.23
C GLU A 43 -26.05 -19.85 13.65
N ASN A 44 -25.99 -18.76 14.43
CA ASN A 44 -25.53 -18.81 15.82
C ASN A 44 -26.46 -19.68 16.68
N VAL A 45 -27.79 -19.54 16.52
CA VAL A 45 -28.78 -20.39 17.20
C VAL A 45 -28.57 -21.86 16.84
N MET A 46 -28.44 -22.19 15.55
CA MET A 46 -28.30 -23.57 15.06
C MET A 46 -26.92 -24.20 15.40
N ARG A 47 -25.94 -23.40 15.82
CA ARG A 47 -24.62 -23.86 16.30
C ARG A 47 -24.57 -24.02 17.82
N HIS A 48 -25.51 -23.43 18.56
CA HIS A 48 -25.45 -23.37 20.01
C HIS A 48 -25.73 -24.76 20.65
N PRO A 49 -24.88 -25.25 21.58
CA PRO A 49 -25.05 -26.57 22.19
C PRO A 49 -26.42 -26.81 22.84
N GLU A 50 -26.95 -25.82 23.59
CA GLU A 50 -28.29 -25.90 24.24
C GLU A 50 -29.45 -25.96 23.23
N PHE A 51 -29.27 -25.42 22.02
CA PHE A 51 -30.26 -25.55 20.95
C PHE A 51 -30.17 -26.93 20.26
N LEU A 52 -28.95 -27.44 20.10
CA LEU A 52 -28.70 -28.77 19.53
C LEU A 52 -29.11 -29.92 20.45
N SER A 53 -29.06 -29.74 21.77
CA SER A 53 -29.52 -30.74 22.74
C SER A 53 -31.05 -30.84 22.83
N GLY A 54 -31.79 -29.89 22.24
CA GLY A 54 -33.25 -29.82 22.33
C GLY A 54 -33.77 -29.28 23.67
N GLU A 55 -32.90 -28.80 24.56
CA GLU A 55 -33.25 -28.31 25.90
C GLU A 55 -33.53 -26.80 25.94
N ALA A 56 -33.49 -26.13 24.79
CA ALA A 56 -33.74 -24.70 24.69
C ALA A 56 -35.14 -24.31 25.20
N THR A 57 -35.20 -23.36 26.12
CA THR A 57 -36.46 -22.83 26.69
C THR A 57 -36.85 -21.49 26.07
N THR A 58 -38.00 -20.92 26.46
CA THR A 58 -38.43 -19.58 26.02
C THR A 58 -37.44 -18.47 26.39
N PHE A 59 -36.59 -18.67 27.39
CA PHE A 59 -35.56 -17.71 27.83
C PHE A 59 -34.21 -17.89 27.12
N PHE A 60 -34.09 -18.87 26.22
CA PHE A 60 -32.83 -19.23 25.55
C PHE A 60 -32.12 -18.03 24.91
N ILE A 61 -32.86 -17.19 24.16
CA ILE A 61 -32.29 -16.03 23.45
C ILE A 61 -31.82 -14.95 24.42
N GLU A 62 -32.58 -14.70 25.50
CA GLU A 62 -32.23 -13.70 26.51
C GLU A 62 -30.99 -14.11 27.30
N LYS A 63 -30.95 -15.38 27.73
CA LYS A 63 -29.86 -16.01 28.48
C LYS A 63 -28.54 -15.97 27.71
N HIS A 64 -28.58 -16.22 26.40
CA HIS A 64 -27.39 -16.32 25.53
C HIS A 64 -27.23 -15.15 24.56
N SER A 65 -27.85 -14.02 24.87
CA SER A 65 -27.87 -12.82 24.01
C SER A 65 -26.47 -12.35 23.60
N ARG A 66 -25.49 -12.39 24.50
CA ARG A 66 -24.10 -11.98 24.17
C ARG A 66 -23.46 -12.85 23.08
N GLU A 67 -23.77 -14.14 23.05
CA GLU A 67 -23.17 -15.11 22.12
C GLU A 67 -23.96 -15.14 20.79
N LEU A 68 -25.29 -15.15 20.87
CA LEU A 68 -26.16 -15.23 19.70
C LEU A 68 -26.10 -13.96 18.82
N PHE A 69 -25.87 -12.80 19.42
CA PHE A 69 -25.71 -11.53 18.72
C PHE A 69 -24.24 -11.18 18.42
N ASN A 70 -23.30 -12.07 18.72
CA ASN A 70 -21.92 -11.95 18.28
C ASN A 70 -21.79 -12.56 16.86
N PHE A 71 -21.86 -11.71 15.85
CA PHE A 71 -21.83 -12.16 14.45
C PHE A 71 -20.39 -12.24 13.93
N GLU A 72 -19.99 -13.41 13.43
CA GLU A 72 -18.75 -13.55 12.67
C GLU A 72 -18.80 -12.65 11.42
N ARG A 73 -17.76 -11.83 11.19
CA ARG A 73 -17.65 -11.04 9.96
C ARG A 73 -17.45 -11.98 8.77
N HIS A 74 -18.51 -12.22 7.99
CA HIS A 74 -18.42 -13.10 6.82
C HIS A 74 -17.50 -12.54 5.72
N GLY A 75 -16.78 -13.43 5.04
CA GLY A 75 -15.84 -13.10 3.96
C GLY A 75 -16.48 -12.50 2.69
N SER A 76 -17.81 -12.52 2.56
CA SER A 76 -18.54 -11.91 1.43
C SER A 76 -18.28 -10.41 1.29
N LEU A 77 -17.96 -9.72 2.40
CA LEU A 77 -17.61 -8.30 2.39
C LEU A 77 -16.24 -8.04 1.74
N ARG A 78 -15.29 -8.99 1.79
CA ARG A 78 -13.93 -8.80 1.25
C ARG A 78 -13.95 -8.75 -0.28
N SER A 79 -14.69 -9.66 -0.92
CA SER A 79 -14.84 -9.67 -2.38
C SER A 79 -15.61 -8.45 -2.89
N SER A 80 -16.68 -8.02 -2.18
CA SER A 80 -17.42 -6.82 -2.56
C SER A 80 -16.56 -5.55 -2.48
N LYS A 81 -15.73 -5.41 -1.43
CA LYS A 81 -14.79 -4.29 -1.29
C LYS A 81 -13.72 -4.27 -2.37
N LEU A 82 -13.25 -5.44 -2.80
CA LEU A 82 -12.32 -5.54 -3.93
C LEU A 82 -12.97 -5.07 -5.24
N LEU A 83 -14.24 -5.39 -5.47
CA LEU A 83 -14.96 -4.86 -6.63
C LEU A 83 -15.10 -3.34 -6.56
N THR A 84 -15.22 -2.75 -5.36
CA THR A 84 -15.17 -1.29 -5.18
C THR A 84 -13.84 -0.68 -5.62
N TYR A 85 -12.72 -1.38 -5.42
CA TYR A 85 -11.42 -0.91 -5.92
C TYR A 85 -11.37 -0.89 -7.45
N LEU A 86 -11.76 -2.01 -8.08
CA LEU A 86 -11.79 -2.12 -9.54
C LEU A 86 -12.76 -1.11 -10.16
N ALA A 87 -13.92 -0.90 -9.53
CA ALA A 87 -14.90 0.09 -9.95
C ALA A 87 -14.36 1.53 -9.86
N ASP A 88 -13.64 1.87 -8.79
CA ASP A 88 -13.00 3.17 -8.62
C ASP A 88 -11.90 3.40 -9.65
N MET A 89 -11.10 2.36 -9.97
CA MET A 89 -10.12 2.41 -11.06
C MET A 89 -10.77 2.68 -12.42
N VAL A 90 -11.91 2.05 -12.72
CA VAL A 90 -12.65 2.24 -13.98
C VAL A 90 -13.24 3.65 -14.07
N VAL A 91 -13.88 4.14 -13.00
CA VAL A 91 -14.61 5.43 -13.01
C VAL A 91 -13.65 6.62 -12.86
N ASN A 92 -12.75 6.56 -11.89
CA ASN A 92 -11.91 7.69 -11.50
C ASN A 92 -10.49 7.62 -12.09
N GLY A 93 -10.10 6.48 -12.65
CA GLY A 93 -8.76 6.26 -13.18
C GLY A 93 -7.74 5.87 -12.09
N PRO A 94 -6.51 5.50 -12.51
CA PRO A 94 -5.44 5.15 -11.59
C PRO A 94 -4.97 6.37 -10.80
N ASP A 95 -4.79 6.21 -9.49
CA ASP A 95 -4.21 7.21 -8.59
C ASP A 95 -2.91 6.64 -7.99
N HIS A 96 -1.89 6.52 -8.85
CA HIS A 96 -0.59 5.93 -8.50
C HIS A 96 0.52 6.98 -8.58
N PRO A 97 0.96 7.57 -7.45
CA PRO A 97 2.00 8.60 -7.45
C PRO A 97 3.31 8.13 -8.09
N GLY A 98 3.79 8.90 -9.07
CA GLY A 98 5.00 8.61 -9.83
C GLY A 98 4.80 7.76 -11.09
N ALA A 99 3.56 7.35 -11.40
CA ALA A 99 3.23 6.67 -12.66
C ALA A 99 3.13 7.69 -13.81
N ILE A 100 4.26 8.03 -14.45
CA ILE A 100 4.30 9.00 -15.57
C ILE A 100 4.67 8.36 -16.92
N GLY A 101 5.11 7.11 -16.91
CA GLY A 101 5.51 6.36 -18.09
C GLY A 101 4.31 5.77 -18.86
N PRO A 102 4.58 4.97 -19.91
CA PRO A 102 3.54 4.32 -20.70
C PRO A 102 2.78 3.29 -19.86
N LEU A 103 1.56 2.94 -20.31
CA LEU A 103 0.75 1.92 -19.65
C LEU A 103 1.50 0.57 -19.57
N PRO A 104 1.26 -0.23 -18.51
CA PRO A 104 1.73 -1.60 -18.41
C PRO A 104 1.35 -2.42 -19.65
N VAL A 105 2.16 -3.42 -19.99
CA VAL A 105 1.82 -4.40 -21.03
C VAL A 105 0.60 -5.25 -20.64
N LYS A 106 -0.16 -5.73 -21.64
CA LYS A 106 -1.34 -6.61 -21.44
C LYS A 106 -0.95 -8.03 -21.04
N ARG A 107 0.20 -8.50 -21.50
CA ARG A 107 0.67 -9.86 -21.29
C ARG A 107 0.99 -10.08 -19.80
N VAL A 108 0.36 -11.09 -19.20
CA VAL A 108 0.72 -11.54 -17.85
C VAL A 108 1.91 -12.51 -17.96
N PRO A 109 3.06 -12.22 -17.34
CA PRO A 109 4.19 -13.13 -17.32
C PRO A 109 3.83 -14.41 -16.54
N PRO A 110 4.19 -15.60 -17.04
CA PRO A 110 4.03 -16.83 -16.28
C PRO A 110 4.98 -16.84 -15.08
N ALA A 111 4.64 -17.60 -14.04
CA ALA A 111 5.54 -17.84 -12.92
C ALA A 111 6.87 -18.46 -13.40
N LEU A 112 7.97 -18.15 -12.71
CA LEU A 112 9.27 -18.69 -13.07
C LEU A 112 9.30 -20.18 -12.73
N ALA A 113 9.55 -21.01 -13.74
CA ALA A 113 9.67 -22.45 -13.55
C ALA A 113 11.01 -22.80 -12.89
N ILE A 114 11.00 -23.76 -11.97
CA ILE A 114 12.22 -24.37 -11.44
C ILE A 114 12.89 -25.15 -12.58
N PRO A 115 14.18 -24.90 -12.90
CA PRO A 115 14.90 -25.66 -13.91
C PRO A 115 14.82 -27.17 -13.64
N GLU A 116 14.61 -27.99 -14.68
CA GLU A 116 14.40 -29.44 -14.52
C GLU A 116 15.51 -30.12 -13.70
N HIS A 117 16.77 -29.73 -13.91
CA HIS A 117 17.91 -30.29 -13.19
C HIS A 117 17.97 -29.93 -11.69
N LEU A 118 17.16 -28.97 -11.23
CA LEU A 118 17.05 -28.56 -9.83
C LEU A 118 15.76 -29.05 -9.16
N LYS A 119 14.83 -29.65 -9.92
CA LYS A 119 13.58 -30.15 -9.34
C LYS A 119 13.86 -31.30 -8.38
N GLY A 120 13.32 -31.21 -7.17
CA GLY A 120 13.51 -32.21 -6.12
C GLY A 120 14.87 -32.13 -5.41
N ALA A 121 15.77 -31.22 -5.80
CA ALA A 121 17.01 -31.00 -5.07
C ALA A 121 16.72 -30.45 -3.66
N PRO A 122 17.44 -30.93 -2.62
CA PRO A 122 17.28 -30.39 -1.28
C PRO A 122 17.70 -28.91 -1.26
N LEU A 123 16.89 -28.08 -0.61
CA LEU A 123 17.20 -26.67 -0.39
C LEU A 123 18.16 -26.55 0.80
N THR A 124 19.45 -26.69 0.53
CA THR A 124 20.53 -26.43 1.51
C THR A 124 21.40 -25.28 1.05
N GLY A 125 21.76 -24.37 1.95
CA GLY A 125 22.56 -23.20 1.61
C GLY A 125 23.16 -22.47 2.82
N TRP A 126 23.63 -21.25 2.59
CA TRP A 126 24.31 -20.44 3.61
C TRP A 126 23.43 -20.06 4.80
N ARG A 127 22.10 -20.05 4.64
CA ARG A 127 21.15 -19.90 5.74
C ARG A 127 21.28 -21.02 6.77
N ASP A 128 21.54 -22.25 6.36
CA ASP A 128 21.60 -23.38 7.28
C ASP A 128 22.82 -23.29 8.19
N VAL A 129 23.94 -22.78 7.67
CA VAL A 129 25.13 -22.46 8.46
C VAL A 129 24.79 -21.43 9.53
N LEU A 130 24.08 -20.35 9.17
CA LEU A 130 23.66 -19.32 10.13
C LEU A 130 22.73 -19.89 11.21
N VAL A 131 21.74 -20.71 10.83
CA VAL A 131 20.78 -21.30 11.77
C VAL A 131 21.47 -22.29 12.71
N LYS A 132 22.45 -23.06 12.22
CA LYS A 132 23.13 -24.10 12.99
C LYS A 132 24.26 -23.56 13.86
N GLU A 133 25.06 -22.63 13.34
CA GLU A 133 26.32 -22.19 13.95
C GLU A 133 26.28 -20.73 14.45
N GLY A 134 25.19 -20.02 14.20
CA GLY A 134 25.02 -18.62 14.59
C GLY A 134 25.85 -17.63 13.75
N PRO A 135 25.77 -16.32 14.08
CA PRO A 135 26.45 -15.27 13.31
C PRO A 135 27.97 -15.44 13.24
N ASP A 136 28.61 -15.84 14.34
CA ASP A 136 30.06 -16.02 14.39
C ASP A 136 30.53 -17.21 13.55
N GLY A 137 29.78 -18.31 13.59
CA GLY A 137 30.02 -19.49 12.76
C GLY A 137 29.86 -19.18 11.28
N TRP A 138 28.79 -18.47 10.92
CA TRP A 138 28.58 -18.00 9.55
C TRP A 138 29.73 -17.10 9.08
N ALA A 139 30.15 -16.12 9.88
CA ALA A 139 31.27 -15.23 9.53
C ALA A 139 32.59 -15.99 9.35
N LYS A 140 32.84 -17.03 10.18
CA LYS A 140 34.00 -17.91 10.03
C LYS A 140 33.93 -18.72 8.73
N ALA A 141 32.76 -19.27 8.41
CA ALA A 141 32.54 -20.04 7.19
C ALA A 141 32.75 -19.18 5.92
N VAL A 142 32.25 -17.93 5.93
CA VAL A 142 32.47 -16.98 4.83
C VAL A 142 33.95 -16.67 4.64
N ARG A 143 34.70 -16.39 5.72
CA ARG A 143 36.16 -16.16 5.63
C ARG A 143 36.95 -17.37 5.12
N ALA A 144 36.45 -18.58 5.34
CA ALA A 144 37.07 -19.82 4.87
C ALA A 144 36.66 -20.16 3.42
N HIS A 145 35.62 -19.54 2.87
CA HIS A 145 35.14 -19.80 1.53
C HIS A 145 36.09 -19.20 0.49
N LYS A 146 36.60 -20.03 -0.43
CA LYS A 146 37.54 -19.60 -1.46
C LYS A 146 36.88 -18.86 -2.63
N GLY A 147 35.58 -19.07 -2.85
CA GLY A 147 34.83 -18.45 -3.95
C GLY A 147 34.34 -17.05 -3.61
N LEU A 148 33.86 -16.34 -4.64
CA LEU A 148 33.12 -15.10 -4.45
C LEU A 148 31.68 -15.45 -4.08
N LEU A 149 31.24 -15.01 -2.89
CA LEU A 149 29.83 -15.04 -2.55
C LEU A 149 29.10 -13.89 -3.21
N ILE A 150 27.89 -14.19 -3.68
CA ILE A 150 27.00 -13.22 -4.33
C ILE A 150 25.83 -12.96 -3.38
N THR A 151 25.46 -11.71 -3.28
CA THR A 151 24.16 -11.28 -2.74
C THR A 151 23.32 -10.79 -3.92
N ASP A 152 22.18 -11.42 -4.14
CA ASP A 152 21.24 -10.95 -5.14
C ASP A 152 20.44 -9.76 -4.59
N THR A 153 20.40 -8.65 -5.32
CA THR A 153 19.69 -7.42 -4.94
C THR A 153 18.42 -7.20 -5.75
N THR A 154 18.01 -8.20 -6.52
CA THR A 154 16.84 -8.11 -7.38
C THR A 154 15.62 -7.79 -6.53
N MET A 155 15.45 -8.51 -5.40
CA MET A 155 14.44 -8.33 -4.33
C MET A 155 14.52 -7.05 -3.51
N ARG A 156 15.52 -6.19 -3.75
CA ARG A 156 15.66 -4.90 -3.07
C ARG A 156 16.24 -3.81 -3.95
N ASP A 157 17.55 -3.63 -4.00
CA ASP A 157 18.13 -2.40 -4.58
C ASP A 157 17.82 -2.16 -6.06
N ALA A 158 17.57 -3.22 -6.84
CA ALA A 158 17.45 -3.14 -8.30
C ALA A 158 16.33 -2.17 -8.76
N HIS A 159 15.06 -2.40 -8.42
CA HIS A 159 13.99 -1.43 -8.70
C HIS A 159 13.90 -0.23 -7.77
N GLN A 160 14.57 -0.23 -6.62
CA GLN A 160 14.67 0.99 -5.86
C GLN A 160 15.28 2.06 -6.78
N SER A 161 16.24 1.63 -7.59
CA SER A 161 16.91 2.41 -8.61
C SER A 161 16.10 2.53 -9.91
N LEU A 162 15.44 1.46 -10.38
CA LEU A 162 14.84 1.44 -11.73
C LEU A 162 13.35 1.77 -11.81
N LEU A 163 12.55 1.37 -10.81
CA LEU A 163 11.07 1.45 -10.84
C LEU A 163 10.49 2.13 -9.59
N ALA A 164 11.26 3.03 -8.99
CA ALA A 164 10.83 3.84 -7.85
C ALA A 164 10.18 3.02 -6.72
N THR A 165 10.72 1.84 -6.37
CA THR A 165 10.19 1.02 -5.28
C THR A 165 8.86 0.30 -5.56
N ARG A 166 8.35 0.28 -6.80
CA ARG A 166 6.94 -0.04 -7.05
C ARG A 166 6.62 -1.52 -7.23
N MET A 167 7.61 -2.42 -7.20
CA MET A 167 7.32 -3.82 -7.40
C MET A 167 6.59 -4.47 -6.23
N ARG A 168 5.53 -5.20 -6.59
CA ARG A 168 4.57 -5.75 -5.66
C ARG A 168 4.98 -7.14 -5.21
N SER A 169 4.69 -7.45 -3.94
CA SER A 169 4.84 -8.79 -3.37
C SER A 169 4.19 -9.89 -4.23
N HIS A 170 3.09 -9.56 -4.93
CA HIS A 170 2.42 -10.45 -5.88
C HIS A 170 3.39 -11.06 -6.91
N ASP A 171 4.25 -10.25 -7.52
CA ASP A 171 5.17 -10.72 -8.55
C ASP A 171 6.43 -11.36 -7.93
N LEU A 172 6.92 -10.82 -6.80
CA LEU A 172 8.06 -11.39 -6.06
C LEU A 172 7.79 -12.84 -5.63
N LEU A 173 6.60 -13.10 -5.09
CA LEU A 173 6.21 -14.42 -4.59
C LEU A 173 6.06 -15.45 -5.73
N LYS A 174 5.76 -15.01 -6.95
CA LYS A 174 5.71 -15.91 -8.13
C LYS A 174 7.08 -16.41 -8.56
N ALA A 175 8.14 -15.65 -8.31
CA ALA A 175 9.51 -16.04 -8.65
C ALA A 175 10.23 -16.75 -7.50
N ALA A 176 9.86 -16.46 -6.26
CA ALA A 176 10.53 -16.95 -5.06
C ALA A 176 10.85 -18.47 -5.05
N PRO A 177 9.95 -19.40 -5.48
CA PRO A 177 10.29 -20.82 -5.52
C PRO A 177 11.46 -21.15 -6.45
N ALA A 178 11.47 -20.58 -7.65
CA ALA A 178 12.58 -20.78 -8.60
C ALA A 178 13.85 -20.10 -8.11
N THR A 179 13.75 -18.88 -7.55
CA THR A 179 14.89 -18.17 -6.96
C THR A 179 15.55 -18.98 -5.84
N ALA A 180 14.76 -19.62 -4.98
CA ALA A 180 15.29 -20.45 -3.89
C ALA A 180 16.14 -21.62 -4.40
N HIS A 181 15.77 -22.23 -5.53
CA HIS A 181 16.55 -23.31 -6.15
C HIS A 181 17.76 -22.78 -6.94
N ILE A 182 17.57 -21.76 -7.76
CA ILE A 182 18.61 -21.20 -8.64
C ILE A 182 19.74 -20.57 -7.81
N LEU A 183 19.38 -19.86 -6.74
CA LEU A 183 20.31 -19.12 -5.88
C LEU A 183 20.54 -19.80 -4.53
N ALA A 184 20.34 -21.12 -4.42
CA ALA A 184 20.55 -21.87 -3.17
C ALA A 184 21.97 -21.67 -2.57
N ASN A 185 22.97 -21.47 -3.44
CA ASN A 185 24.37 -21.26 -3.05
C ASN A 185 24.76 -19.78 -2.89
N ALA A 186 23.86 -18.83 -3.11
CA ALA A 186 24.12 -17.40 -2.89
C ALA A 186 24.32 -17.12 -1.39
N GLY A 187 25.17 -16.14 -1.06
CA GLY A 187 25.43 -15.77 0.33
C GLY A 187 24.20 -15.20 1.02
N SER A 188 23.40 -14.42 0.28
CA SER A 188 22.10 -13.92 0.72
C SER A 188 21.24 -13.47 -0.46
N LEU A 189 19.96 -13.27 -0.18
CA LEU A 189 19.06 -12.46 -1.01
C LEU A 189 18.80 -11.17 -0.23
N GLU A 190 19.10 -10.03 -0.82
CA GLU A 190 18.66 -8.75 -0.31
C GLU A 190 17.21 -8.54 -0.75
N MET A 191 16.28 -8.71 0.19
CA MET A 191 14.85 -8.76 -0.10
C MET A 191 13.97 -7.92 0.83
N TRP A 192 14.58 -7.14 1.74
CA TRP A 192 13.89 -6.28 2.71
C TRP A 192 14.81 -5.18 3.24
N GLY A 193 14.23 -4.14 3.84
CA GLY A 193 14.92 -2.85 4.05
C GLY A 193 14.98 -2.07 2.74
N GLY A 194 15.09 -0.73 2.79
CA GLY A 194 14.95 0.08 1.58
C GLY A 194 13.64 -0.20 0.82
N ALA A 195 13.72 -0.46 -0.48
CA ALA A 195 12.61 -0.66 -1.41
C ALA A 195 12.76 -1.99 -2.21
N THR A 196 11.73 -2.84 -2.49
CA THR A 196 11.86 -4.29 -3.00
C THR A 196 11.34 -4.81 -4.43
N PHE A 197 12.10 -5.61 -5.27
CA PHE A 197 11.80 -6.08 -6.70
C PHE A 197 12.18 -7.48 -7.24
N ASP A 198 11.82 -7.84 -8.47
CA ASP A 198 12.32 -9.00 -9.21
C ASP A 198 12.34 -8.70 -10.73
N VAL A 199 13.47 -8.89 -11.47
CA VAL A 199 13.46 -8.78 -12.96
C VAL A 199 13.27 -10.17 -13.53
N ARG A 200 12.14 -10.36 -14.20
CA ARG A 200 12.12 -10.86 -15.57
C ARG A 200 11.82 -9.69 -16.50
N GLU A 201 12.43 -9.59 -17.69
CA GLU A 201 12.17 -8.49 -18.64
C GLU A 201 10.65 -8.29 -18.85
N GLN A 202 9.91 -9.38 -19.00
CA GLN A 202 8.44 -9.37 -19.15
C GLN A 202 7.71 -8.83 -17.91
N THR A 203 8.22 -9.08 -16.70
CA THR A 203 7.62 -8.56 -15.46
C THR A 203 7.92 -7.08 -15.30
N ARG A 204 9.13 -6.64 -15.68
CA ARG A 204 9.52 -5.23 -15.67
C ARG A 204 8.61 -4.37 -16.54
N GLU A 205 8.15 -4.88 -17.68
CA GLU A 205 7.19 -4.20 -18.56
C GLU A 205 5.83 -3.91 -17.90
N LEU A 206 5.44 -4.63 -16.84
CA LEU A 206 4.24 -4.31 -16.07
C LEU A 206 4.40 -3.02 -15.25
N TYR A 207 5.63 -2.62 -14.97
CA TYR A 207 5.99 -1.44 -14.20
C TYR A 207 6.50 -0.28 -15.06
N ALA A 208 6.29 -0.36 -16.38
CA ALA A 208 6.66 0.69 -17.33
C ALA A 208 6.22 2.12 -16.92
N PRO A 209 5.08 2.35 -16.24
CA PRO A 209 4.73 3.67 -15.74
C PRO A 209 5.73 4.30 -14.77
N PHE A 210 6.57 3.49 -14.11
CA PHE A 210 7.48 3.92 -13.06
C PHE A 210 8.96 3.90 -13.48
N GLU A 211 9.24 3.61 -14.76
CA GLU A 211 10.61 3.57 -15.27
C GLU A 211 11.33 4.92 -15.10
N SER A 212 12.56 4.86 -14.60
CA SER A 212 13.42 6.03 -14.42
C SER A 212 13.84 6.70 -15.73
N ASN A 213 13.61 6.03 -16.88
CA ASN A 213 14.00 6.45 -18.23
C ASN A 213 15.52 6.68 -18.41
N MET A 214 16.35 6.17 -17.51
CA MET A 214 17.80 6.19 -17.67
C MET A 214 18.21 5.10 -18.68
N LYS A 215 18.42 5.50 -19.94
CA LYS A 215 18.67 4.58 -21.06
C LYS A 215 20.11 4.06 -21.15
N SER A 216 21.04 4.70 -20.46
CA SER A 216 22.46 4.41 -20.52
C SER A 216 23.16 4.79 -19.23
N VAL A 217 24.42 4.35 -19.11
CA VAL A 217 25.33 4.84 -18.07
C VAL A 217 25.50 6.36 -18.17
N SER A 218 25.60 7.02 -17.02
CA SER A 218 26.03 8.42 -16.90
C SER A 218 27.33 8.47 -16.09
N SER A 219 28.34 9.13 -16.64
CA SER A 219 29.61 9.40 -15.96
C SER A 219 29.53 10.61 -15.03
N ASP A 220 28.44 11.38 -15.08
CA ASP A 220 28.29 12.61 -14.31
C ASP A 220 28.21 12.35 -12.80
N VAL A 221 27.96 11.09 -12.42
CA VAL A 221 28.00 10.62 -11.04
C VAL A 221 29.34 10.91 -10.35
N TYR A 222 30.46 10.94 -11.09
CA TYR A 222 31.77 11.31 -10.53
C TYR A 222 31.92 12.81 -10.24
N VAL A 223 30.95 13.63 -10.66
CA VAL A 223 30.92 15.07 -10.42
C VAL A 223 29.91 15.42 -9.34
N HIS A 224 28.65 14.98 -9.52
CA HIS A 224 27.57 15.33 -8.60
C HIS A 224 27.41 14.34 -7.44
N GLU A 225 27.94 13.12 -7.58
CA GLU A 225 27.94 12.09 -6.53
C GLU A 225 26.54 11.83 -5.93
N MET A 226 25.50 11.92 -6.76
CA MET A 226 24.13 11.62 -6.33
C MET A 226 23.97 10.10 -6.31
N PRO A 227 23.47 9.51 -5.21
CA PRO A 227 23.03 8.12 -5.22
C PRO A 227 21.90 7.91 -6.25
N GLY A 228 21.78 6.71 -6.81
CA GLY A 228 20.81 6.42 -7.87
C GLY A 228 19.37 6.84 -7.53
N GLY A 229 18.84 6.41 -6.38
CA GLY A 229 17.50 6.80 -5.93
C GLY A 229 17.34 8.32 -5.72
N GLN A 230 18.40 9.02 -5.30
CA GLN A 230 18.36 10.49 -5.17
C GLN A 230 18.26 11.15 -6.54
N TYR A 231 19.03 10.69 -7.53
CA TYR A 231 19.01 11.24 -8.89
C TYR A 231 17.60 11.17 -9.49
N THR A 232 16.98 9.99 -9.48
CA THR A 232 15.63 9.80 -10.04
C THR A 232 14.57 10.60 -9.28
N ASN A 233 14.59 10.59 -7.95
CA ASN A 233 13.63 11.34 -7.14
C ASN A 233 13.77 12.85 -7.32
N LEU A 234 14.99 13.37 -7.33
CA LEU A 234 15.27 14.79 -7.51
C LEU A 234 14.84 15.27 -8.89
N LYS A 235 14.99 14.43 -9.92
CA LYS A 235 14.53 14.72 -11.28
C LYS A 235 13.00 14.85 -11.34
N PHE A 236 12.27 13.92 -10.73
CA PHE A 236 10.80 14.01 -10.66
C PHE A 236 10.35 15.25 -9.88
N GLN A 237 11.00 15.57 -8.77
CA GLN A 237 10.72 16.79 -8.00
C GLN A 237 10.95 18.06 -8.83
N ALA A 238 12.08 18.14 -9.54
CA ALA A 238 12.40 19.25 -10.42
C ALA A 238 11.34 19.42 -11.52
N MET A 239 10.90 18.32 -12.15
CA MET A 239 9.82 18.35 -13.14
C MET A 239 8.49 18.84 -12.54
N SER A 240 8.10 18.36 -11.36
CA SER A 240 6.88 18.80 -10.67
C SER A 240 6.91 20.28 -10.28
N LEU A 241 8.09 20.84 -10.02
CA LEU A 241 8.29 22.27 -9.70
C LEU A 241 8.48 23.15 -10.95
N GLY A 242 8.38 22.59 -12.17
CA GLY A 242 8.60 23.33 -13.41
C GLY A 242 10.06 23.65 -13.71
N LEU A 243 11.01 23.02 -13.01
CA LEU A 243 12.46 23.15 -13.20
C LEU A 243 13.06 22.03 -14.05
N GLY A 244 12.23 21.29 -14.79
CA GLY A 244 12.65 20.13 -15.57
C GLY A 244 13.71 20.46 -16.64
N GLU A 245 13.62 21.64 -17.26
CA GLU A 245 14.59 22.13 -18.25
C GLU A 245 15.92 22.56 -17.61
N GLU A 246 15.92 22.82 -16.29
CA GLU A 246 17.09 23.28 -15.54
C GLU A 246 17.85 22.13 -14.85
N TRP A 247 17.62 20.88 -15.31
CA TRP A 247 18.19 19.69 -14.68
C TRP A 247 19.72 19.72 -14.57
N ASP A 248 20.40 20.17 -15.62
CA ASP A 248 21.86 20.23 -15.64
C ASP A 248 22.40 21.28 -14.65
N LYS A 249 21.66 22.38 -14.47
CA LYS A 249 21.98 23.39 -13.44
C LYS A 249 21.76 22.82 -12.05
N ILE A 250 20.70 22.02 -11.83
CA ILE A 250 20.46 21.34 -10.55
C ILE A 250 21.59 20.35 -10.25
N CYS A 251 22.06 19.58 -11.24
CA CYS A 251 23.19 18.66 -11.06
C CYS A 251 24.47 19.39 -10.66
N THR A 252 24.76 20.52 -11.31
CA THR A 252 25.91 21.37 -10.99
C THR A 252 25.77 21.99 -9.60
N ALA A 253 24.59 22.51 -9.27
CA ALA A 253 24.29 23.08 -7.96
C ALA A 253 24.35 22.04 -6.84
N TYR A 254 24.06 20.76 -7.12
CA TYR A 254 24.18 19.68 -6.16
C TYR A 254 25.63 19.44 -5.73
N ALA A 255 26.57 19.46 -6.69
CA ALA A 255 28.00 19.42 -6.37
C ALA A 255 28.44 20.64 -5.56
N GLY A 256 27.96 21.84 -5.91
CA GLY A 256 28.23 23.07 -5.16
C GLY A 256 27.65 23.07 -3.75
N ALA A 257 26.43 22.56 -3.59
CA ALA A 257 25.77 22.38 -2.30
C ALA A 257 26.56 21.41 -1.41
N ASN A 258 27.07 20.30 -1.95
CA ASN A 258 27.91 19.37 -1.20
C ASN A 258 29.17 20.06 -0.64
N ARG A 259 29.88 20.84 -1.47
CA ARG A 259 31.06 21.60 -1.03
C ARG A 259 30.71 22.66 0.02
N ALA A 260 29.62 23.40 -0.19
CA ALA A 260 29.13 24.38 0.79
C ALA A 260 28.80 23.73 2.15
N LEU A 261 28.32 22.48 2.15
CA LEU A 261 28.01 21.69 3.35
C LEU A 261 29.23 21.00 3.97
N GLY A 262 30.43 21.16 3.42
CA GLY A 262 31.67 20.59 3.97
C GLY A 262 32.03 19.20 3.45
N ASP A 263 31.62 18.89 2.22
CA ASP A 263 31.89 17.61 1.53
C ASP A 263 31.44 16.37 2.33
N ILE A 264 30.13 16.22 2.44
CA ILE A 264 29.53 15.18 3.28
C ILE A 264 29.36 13.87 2.53
N VAL A 265 29.28 12.77 3.29
CA VAL A 265 28.79 11.49 2.76
C VAL A 265 27.32 11.65 2.39
N LYS A 266 26.97 11.36 1.14
CA LYS A 266 25.62 11.55 0.59
C LYS A 266 24.89 10.22 0.48
N VAL A 267 24.05 9.95 1.45
CA VAL A 267 23.09 8.83 1.48
C VAL A 267 21.81 9.28 2.19
N THR A 268 20.68 8.65 1.96
CA THR A 268 19.43 9.02 2.66
C THR A 268 19.65 9.05 4.18
N PRO A 269 19.30 10.15 4.89
CA PRO A 269 18.63 11.37 4.42
C PRO A 269 19.55 12.55 4.00
N SER A 270 20.87 12.49 4.23
CA SER A 270 21.82 13.56 3.86
C SER A 270 21.83 13.90 2.36
N SER A 271 21.63 12.92 1.47
CA SER A 271 21.52 13.17 0.03
C SER A 271 20.32 14.03 -0.33
N LYS A 272 19.22 13.94 0.44
CA LYS A 272 18.04 14.79 0.30
C LYS A 272 18.34 16.22 0.75
N VAL A 273 19.08 16.40 1.85
CA VAL A 273 19.51 17.73 2.32
C VAL A 273 20.25 18.47 1.21
N VAL A 274 21.21 17.80 0.57
CA VAL A 274 21.97 18.38 -0.55
C VAL A 274 21.05 18.66 -1.75
N GLY A 275 20.08 17.78 -2.02
CA GLY A 275 19.11 17.96 -3.11
C GLY A 275 18.14 19.13 -2.92
N ASP A 276 17.61 19.29 -1.72
CA ASP A 276 16.75 20.42 -1.35
C ASP A 276 17.54 21.74 -1.42
N LEU A 277 18.80 21.73 -0.95
CA LEU A 277 19.69 22.88 -1.06
C LEU A 277 20.04 23.22 -2.52
N ALA A 278 20.31 22.22 -3.36
CA ALA A 278 20.61 22.42 -4.77
C ALA A 278 19.45 23.07 -5.53
N GLN A 279 18.23 22.59 -5.32
CA GLN A 279 17.02 23.19 -5.91
C GLN A 279 16.83 24.64 -5.41
N PHE A 280 17.03 24.86 -4.11
CA PHE A 280 16.98 26.18 -3.51
C PHE A 280 18.02 27.14 -4.12
N MET A 281 19.25 26.66 -4.35
CA MET A 281 20.31 27.45 -4.98
C MET A 281 19.94 27.84 -6.41
N VAL A 282 19.43 26.90 -7.22
CA VAL A 282 19.01 27.18 -8.60
C VAL A 282 17.86 28.19 -8.64
N GLN A 283 16.83 28.00 -7.82
CA GLN A 283 15.67 28.91 -7.76
C GLN A 283 16.05 30.35 -7.38
N ASN A 284 17.11 30.52 -6.58
CA ASN A 284 17.54 31.83 -6.09
C ASN A 284 18.76 32.39 -6.83
N GLY A 285 19.24 31.71 -7.89
CA GLY A 285 20.42 32.11 -8.65
C GLY A 285 21.69 32.17 -7.78
N LEU A 286 21.88 31.19 -6.91
CA LEU A 286 23.00 31.11 -5.98
C LEU A 286 24.04 30.08 -6.42
N ASP A 287 25.30 30.41 -6.18
CA ASP A 287 26.44 29.50 -6.18
C ASP A 287 26.95 29.24 -4.74
N GLU A 288 27.98 28.39 -4.61
CA GLU A 288 28.58 28.03 -3.32
C GLU A 288 29.01 29.25 -2.47
N HIS A 289 29.62 30.26 -3.10
CA HIS A 289 30.15 31.42 -2.38
C HIS A 289 29.06 32.42 -2.01
N SER A 290 28.17 32.73 -2.95
CA SER A 290 27.05 33.64 -2.75
C SER A 290 26.01 33.09 -1.78
N LEU A 291 25.85 31.76 -1.72
CA LEU A 291 25.05 31.08 -0.70
C LEU A 291 25.55 31.42 0.71
N VAL A 292 26.85 31.22 0.96
CA VAL A 292 27.46 31.50 2.28
C VAL A 292 27.39 32.99 2.60
N ALA A 293 27.70 33.85 1.62
CA ALA A 293 27.68 35.30 1.80
C ALA A 293 26.29 35.85 2.16
N ARG A 294 25.22 35.28 1.59
CA ARG A 294 23.83 35.74 1.76
C ARG A 294 23.03 34.92 2.78
N ALA A 295 23.61 33.91 3.41
CA ALA A 295 22.88 32.96 4.25
C ALA A 295 22.04 33.62 5.37
N GLU A 296 22.47 34.75 5.93
CA GLU A 296 21.73 35.45 6.99
C GLU A 296 20.37 35.99 6.53
N SER A 297 20.24 36.42 5.27
CA SER A 297 18.99 36.97 4.72
C SER A 297 18.08 35.91 4.08
N LEU A 298 18.59 34.69 3.89
CA LEU A 298 17.87 33.62 3.21
C LEU A 298 17.04 32.76 4.19
N SER A 299 15.96 32.18 3.66
CA SER A 299 15.11 31.21 4.35
C SER A 299 15.36 29.83 3.76
N PHE A 300 16.18 29.04 4.45
CA PHE A 300 16.61 27.72 3.97
C PHE A 300 15.51 26.66 4.10
N PRO A 301 15.53 25.60 3.27
CA PRO A 301 14.68 24.43 3.44
C PRO A 301 14.83 23.80 4.84
N SER A 302 13.74 23.26 5.39
CA SER A 302 13.75 22.68 6.74
C SER A 302 14.76 21.55 6.89
N SER A 303 14.96 20.72 5.86
CA SER A 303 15.95 19.64 5.85
C SER A 303 17.39 20.15 6.06
N VAL A 304 17.73 21.31 5.49
CA VAL A 304 19.05 21.95 5.64
C VAL A 304 19.19 22.51 7.05
N VAL A 305 18.15 23.17 7.57
CA VAL A 305 18.15 23.69 8.94
C VAL A 305 18.29 22.55 9.95
N GLU A 306 17.49 21.49 9.82
CA GLU A 306 17.53 20.31 10.71
C GLU A 306 18.88 19.58 10.64
N PHE A 307 19.47 19.47 9.44
CA PHE A 307 20.84 18.98 9.29
C PHE A 307 21.83 19.84 10.07
N MET A 308 21.81 21.17 9.90
CA MET A 308 22.71 22.09 10.61
C MET A 308 22.50 22.10 12.13
N GLN A 309 21.28 21.80 12.59
CA GLN A 309 20.98 21.61 14.01
C GLN A 309 21.54 20.29 14.56
N GLY A 310 21.91 19.33 13.72
CA GLY A 310 22.44 18.03 14.13
C GLY A 310 21.40 16.92 14.27
N TYR A 311 20.17 17.09 13.77
CA TYR A 311 19.13 16.05 13.83
C TYR A 311 19.48 14.78 13.04
N LEU A 312 20.41 14.87 12.08
CA LEU A 312 20.90 13.75 11.29
C LEU A 312 22.20 13.14 11.85
N GLY A 313 22.66 13.62 13.01
CA GLY A 313 23.97 13.29 13.56
C GLY A 313 25.02 14.34 13.22
N GLN A 314 26.29 13.99 13.44
CA GLN A 314 27.43 14.88 13.24
C GLN A 314 28.19 14.48 11.96
N PRO A 315 28.48 15.41 11.04
CA PRO A 315 29.32 15.14 9.89
C PRO A 315 30.77 14.87 10.32
N SER A 316 31.51 14.07 9.54
CA SER A 316 32.85 13.57 9.88
C SER A 316 33.86 14.67 10.24
N PHE A 317 33.75 15.83 9.60
CA PHE A 317 34.67 16.96 9.77
C PHE A 317 34.01 18.17 10.47
N GLY A 318 32.86 17.96 11.10
CA GLY A 318 32.08 19.05 11.70
C GLY A 318 31.30 19.86 10.66
N PHE A 319 30.53 20.83 11.15
CA PHE A 319 29.71 21.69 10.30
C PHE A 319 30.51 22.92 9.82
N PRO A 320 30.33 23.35 8.56
CA PRO A 320 31.07 24.50 8.03
C PRO A 320 30.59 25.83 8.62
N GLU A 321 31.54 26.62 9.12
CA GLU A 321 31.31 28.01 9.54
C GLU A 321 31.87 28.99 8.49
N PRO A 322 31.25 30.17 8.28
CA PRO A 322 30.12 30.73 9.04
C PRO A 322 28.74 30.23 8.59
N LEU A 323 28.65 29.29 7.62
CA LEU A 323 27.38 28.88 7.03
C LEU A 323 26.40 28.36 8.09
N ARG A 324 26.84 27.46 8.97
CA ARG A 324 25.98 26.88 10.02
C ARG A 324 25.39 27.96 10.92
N SER A 325 26.22 28.85 11.47
CA SER A 325 25.74 29.93 12.35
C SER A 325 24.71 30.82 11.65
N ARG A 326 24.93 31.14 10.36
CA ARG A 326 24.03 31.97 9.55
C ARG A 326 22.71 31.29 9.21
N VAL A 327 22.72 29.98 8.95
CA VAL A 327 21.51 29.18 8.71
C VAL A 327 20.68 29.04 9.98
N LEU A 328 21.35 28.81 11.12
CA LEU A 328 20.68 28.52 12.38
C LEU A 328 20.07 29.76 13.03
N LYS A 329 20.68 30.95 12.90
CA LYS A 329 20.15 32.19 13.49
C LYS A 329 19.83 32.04 15.00
N GLY A 330 20.71 31.34 15.72
CA GLY A 330 20.54 31.05 17.15
C GLY A 330 19.58 29.91 17.50
N LYS A 331 19.10 29.13 16.51
CA LYS A 331 18.32 27.90 16.78
C LYS A 331 19.12 26.89 17.60
N PRO A 332 18.45 26.06 18.42
CA PRO A 332 19.10 25.06 19.25
C PRO A 332 19.87 24.03 18.42
N VAL A 333 21.00 23.57 18.94
CA VAL A 333 21.83 22.53 18.35
C VAL A 333 21.81 21.26 19.19
N ILE A 334 21.97 20.12 18.53
CA ILE A 334 22.08 18.80 19.12
C ILE A 334 23.52 18.36 19.03
N GLU A 335 24.09 17.97 20.17
CA GLU A 335 25.39 17.31 20.25
C GLU A 335 25.20 15.80 20.41
N GLY A 336 26.04 15.02 19.72
CA GLY A 336 25.98 13.55 19.79
C GLY A 336 24.78 12.94 19.06
N ARG A 337 24.21 11.87 19.63
CA ARG A 337 23.16 11.06 19.01
C ARG A 337 21.76 11.66 19.26
N PRO A 338 21.01 12.09 18.25
CA PRO A 338 19.70 12.75 18.43
C PRO A 338 18.68 11.92 19.19
N GLY A 339 18.69 10.60 19.00
CA GLY A 339 17.80 9.68 19.70
C GLY A 339 18.23 9.33 21.13
N ALA A 340 19.26 9.95 21.70
CA ALA A 340 19.72 9.64 23.06
C ALA A 340 18.85 10.33 24.13
N SER A 341 18.30 11.50 23.82
CA SER A 341 17.45 12.28 24.73
C SER A 341 15.95 12.02 24.52
N LEU A 342 15.56 11.22 23.52
CA LEU A 342 14.17 10.88 23.28
C LEU A 342 13.65 9.93 24.37
N ALA A 343 12.44 10.20 24.86
CA ALA A 343 11.75 9.30 25.76
C ALA A 343 11.45 7.96 25.04
N PRO A 344 11.49 6.82 25.75
CA PRO A 344 11.05 5.54 25.20
C PRO A 344 9.60 5.63 24.69
N MET A 345 9.34 5.00 23.54
CA MET A 345 8.00 4.93 22.96
C MET A 345 7.11 3.99 23.77
N ASP A 346 5.93 4.45 24.16
CA ASP A 346 4.90 3.61 24.79
C ASP A 346 4.18 2.75 23.74
N LEU A 347 4.77 1.58 23.45
CA LEU A 347 4.22 0.62 22.48
C LEU A 347 2.94 -0.06 23.00
N ALA A 348 2.80 -0.26 24.31
CA ALA A 348 1.63 -0.91 24.89
C ALA A 348 0.39 0.00 24.80
N GLY A 349 0.55 1.29 25.13
CA GLY A 349 -0.51 2.28 24.95
C GLY A 349 -0.85 2.50 23.46
N LEU A 350 0.14 2.46 22.57
CA LEU A 350 -0.12 2.52 21.13
C LEU A 350 -0.93 1.31 20.65
N GLU A 351 -0.56 0.10 21.07
CA GLU A 351 -1.29 -1.12 20.74
C GLU A 351 -2.75 -1.05 21.21
N TYR A 352 -2.99 -0.58 22.44
CA TYR A 352 -4.34 -0.39 22.96
C TYR A 352 -5.17 0.54 22.06
N ARG A 353 -4.64 1.73 21.72
CA ARG A 353 -5.33 2.71 20.85
C ARG A 353 -5.61 2.16 19.45
N LEU A 354 -4.67 1.39 18.88
CA LEU A 354 -4.86 0.77 17.57
C LEU A 354 -5.95 -0.30 17.60
N LYS A 355 -5.97 -1.13 18.65
CA LYS A 355 -7.01 -2.15 18.84
C LYS A 355 -8.39 -1.54 19.07
N GLU A 356 -8.46 -0.40 19.78
CA GLU A 356 -9.70 0.36 19.94
C GLU A 356 -10.19 0.93 18.60
N LYS A 357 -9.29 1.52 17.80
CA LYS A 357 -9.64 2.14 16.52
C LYS A 357 -10.00 1.13 15.42
N TYR A 358 -9.25 0.02 15.32
CA TYR A 358 -9.35 -0.92 14.19
C TYR A 358 -9.89 -2.31 14.55
N GLY A 359 -10.13 -2.57 15.83
CA GLY A 359 -10.58 -3.85 16.37
C GLY A 359 -9.42 -4.74 16.81
N SER A 360 -9.62 -5.41 17.96
CA SER A 360 -8.61 -6.24 18.62
C SER A 360 -8.13 -7.45 17.81
N GLY A 361 -8.97 -8.00 16.94
CA GLY A 361 -8.64 -9.12 16.06
C GLY A 361 -7.87 -8.75 14.79
N THR A 362 -7.61 -7.45 14.56
CA THR A 362 -6.99 -6.95 13.32
C THR A 362 -5.52 -6.56 13.50
N ILE A 363 -5.08 -6.25 14.73
CA ILE A 363 -3.77 -5.65 15.01
C ILE A 363 -2.79 -6.68 15.57
N ALA A 364 -1.66 -6.87 14.88
CA ALA A 364 -0.52 -7.67 15.31
C ALA A 364 0.66 -6.79 15.78
N ASN A 365 1.66 -7.40 16.43
CA ASN A 365 2.84 -6.68 16.94
C ASN A 365 3.59 -5.89 15.85
N ARG A 366 3.66 -6.43 14.63
CA ARG A 366 4.26 -5.74 13.47
C ARG A 366 3.52 -4.46 13.10
N ASP A 367 2.21 -4.41 13.31
CA ASP A 367 1.37 -3.27 12.97
C ASP A 367 1.61 -2.14 13.98
N VAL A 368 1.80 -2.49 15.26
CA VAL A 368 2.21 -1.53 16.31
C VAL A 368 3.55 -0.89 15.96
N LEU A 369 4.54 -1.69 15.52
CA LEU A 369 5.84 -1.16 15.08
C LEU A 369 5.73 -0.31 13.82
N SER A 370 4.90 -0.72 12.86
CA SER A 370 4.66 0.03 11.62
C SER A 370 4.00 1.38 11.92
N ALA A 371 3.02 1.41 12.82
CA ALA A 371 2.38 2.64 13.29
C ALA A 371 3.32 3.52 14.11
N ALA A 372 4.25 2.94 14.88
CA ALA A 372 5.24 3.71 15.61
C ALA A 372 6.25 4.40 14.67
N LEU A 373 6.64 3.73 13.57
CA LEU A 373 7.56 4.27 12.58
C LEU A 373 6.87 5.27 11.63
N TYR A 374 5.65 4.97 11.17
CA TYR A 374 4.93 5.75 10.17
C TYR A 374 3.44 5.90 10.54
N PRO A 375 3.10 6.67 11.59
CA PRO A 375 1.74 6.70 12.15
C PRO A 375 0.69 7.12 11.13
N LYS A 376 0.95 8.18 10.36
CA LYS A 376 0.03 8.68 9.34
C LYS A 376 -0.15 7.69 8.18
N VAL A 377 0.96 7.15 7.66
CA VAL A 377 0.93 6.22 6.52
C VAL A 377 0.26 4.90 6.92
N PHE A 378 0.50 4.42 8.14
CA PHE A 378 -0.18 3.26 8.68
C PHE A 378 -1.68 3.49 8.79
N ASP A 379 -2.10 4.67 9.26
CA ASP A 379 -3.52 5.06 9.33
C ASP A 379 -4.19 5.02 7.95
N GLU A 380 -3.54 5.66 6.96
CA GLU A 380 -3.97 5.69 5.57
C GLU A 380 -4.05 4.29 4.97
N TYR A 381 -3.04 3.45 5.22
CA TYR A 381 -3.03 2.04 4.81
C TYR A 381 -4.20 1.25 5.42
N MET A 382 -4.44 1.36 6.73
CA MET A 382 -5.54 0.66 7.39
C MET A 382 -6.89 1.13 6.85
N ASN A 383 -7.08 2.42 6.64
CA ASN A 383 -8.30 2.96 6.03
C ASN A 383 -8.48 2.46 4.58
N HIS A 384 -7.38 2.36 3.83
CA HIS A 384 -7.38 1.80 2.47
C HIS A 384 -7.82 0.33 2.47
N VAL A 385 -7.24 -0.50 3.35
CA VAL A 385 -7.61 -1.93 3.50
C VAL A 385 -9.07 -2.08 3.96
N ILE A 386 -9.53 -1.22 4.88
CA ILE A 386 -10.93 -1.22 5.32
C ILE A 386 -11.88 -0.90 4.16
N ARG A 387 -11.51 0.06 3.31
CA ARG A 387 -12.31 0.47 2.15
C ARG A 387 -12.33 -0.58 1.04
N TYR A 388 -11.16 -1.11 0.67
CA TYR A 388 -10.98 -1.84 -0.58
C TYR A 388 -10.59 -3.32 -0.42
N SER A 389 -10.42 -3.81 0.81
CA SER A 389 -9.95 -5.16 1.14
C SER A 389 -8.43 -5.32 1.06
N ASP A 390 -7.91 -6.25 1.84
CA ASP A 390 -6.52 -6.72 1.76
C ASP A 390 -6.26 -7.56 0.49
N LEU A 391 -7.30 -8.10 -0.13
CA LEU A 391 -7.21 -8.90 -1.35
C LEU A 391 -6.63 -8.17 -2.56
N ILE A 392 -6.55 -6.84 -2.52
CA ILE A 392 -5.91 -6.02 -3.56
C ILE A 392 -4.45 -6.46 -3.76
N GLU A 393 -3.75 -6.89 -2.70
CA GLU A 393 -2.37 -7.37 -2.80
C GLU A 393 -2.24 -8.59 -3.72
N LYS A 394 -3.34 -9.34 -3.92
CA LYS A 394 -3.38 -10.57 -4.71
C LYS A 394 -3.77 -10.34 -6.16
N LEU A 395 -4.31 -9.17 -6.49
CA LEU A 395 -4.64 -8.81 -7.87
C LEU A 395 -3.38 -8.90 -8.75
N PRO A 396 -3.50 -9.33 -10.01
CA PRO A 396 -2.45 -9.17 -10.99
C PRO A 396 -2.03 -7.70 -11.11
N THR A 397 -0.73 -7.45 -11.28
CA THR A 397 -0.17 -6.10 -11.27
C THR A 397 -0.80 -5.18 -12.31
N ARG A 398 -1.18 -5.68 -13.49
CA ARG A 398 -1.94 -4.90 -14.47
C ARG A 398 -3.30 -4.45 -13.93
N ALA A 399 -4.09 -5.35 -13.36
CA ALA A 399 -5.40 -5.02 -12.79
C ALA A 399 -5.32 -4.09 -11.57
N PHE A 400 -4.17 -4.05 -10.91
CA PHE A 400 -3.86 -3.10 -9.85
C PHE A 400 -3.46 -1.72 -10.40
N LEU A 401 -2.64 -1.67 -11.46
CA LEU A 401 -2.08 -0.40 -11.97
C LEU A 401 -2.99 0.30 -12.98
N THR A 402 -3.86 -0.42 -13.67
CA THR A 402 -4.69 0.13 -14.75
C THR A 402 -6.14 -0.31 -14.64
N PRO A 403 -7.10 0.51 -15.13
CA PRO A 403 -8.49 0.10 -15.24
C PRO A 403 -8.63 -1.12 -16.15
N LEU A 404 -9.66 -1.92 -15.87
CA LEU A 404 -10.05 -3.04 -16.73
C LEU A 404 -10.78 -2.50 -17.97
N GLU A 405 -10.55 -3.14 -19.11
CA GLU A 405 -11.30 -2.90 -20.34
C GLU A 405 -12.57 -3.76 -20.35
N GLU A 406 -13.59 -3.34 -21.09
CA GLU A 406 -14.84 -4.11 -21.17
C GLU A 406 -14.57 -5.56 -21.61
N ASP A 407 -15.21 -6.49 -20.92
CA ASP A 407 -15.02 -7.94 -21.03
C ASP A 407 -13.64 -8.48 -20.60
N ASP A 408 -12.74 -7.66 -20.02
CA ASP A 408 -11.53 -8.17 -19.37
C ASP A 408 -11.88 -9.09 -18.20
N GLU A 409 -11.13 -10.20 -18.11
CA GLU A 409 -11.23 -11.18 -17.03
C GLU A 409 -9.95 -11.20 -16.20
N VAL A 410 -10.13 -11.20 -14.87
CA VAL A 410 -9.06 -11.22 -13.88
C VAL A 410 -9.23 -12.44 -12.99
N GLU A 411 -8.27 -13.36 -13.07
CA GLU A 411 -8.19 -14.53 -12.22
C GLU A 411 -7.06 -14.39 -11.19
N PHE A 412 -7.37 -14.70 -9.92
CA PHE A 412 -6.39 -14.67 -8.84
C PHE A 412 -6.82 -15.54 -7.66
N GLU A 413 -5.84 -15.98 -6.86
CA GLU A 413 -6.06 -16.82 -5.69
C GLU A 413 -6.41 -15.96 -4.46
N ILE A 414 -7.57 -16.18 -3.86
CA ILE A 414 -8.02 -15.48 -2.62
C ILE A 414 -7.39 -16.15 -1.39
N GLY A 415 -7.16 -17.46 -1.44
CA GLY A 415 -6.55 -18.26 -0.40
C GLY A 415 -6.21 -19.64 -0.95
N LYS A 416 -5.47 -20.45 -0.20
CA LYS A 416 -4.91 -21.72 -0.67
C LYS A 416 -5.97 -22.60 -1.35
N GLY A 417 -5.86 -22.78 -2.67
CA GLY A 417 -6.76 -23.59 -3.48
C GLY A 417 -8.12 -22.96 -3.80
N VAL A 418 -8.31 -21.66 -3.55
CA VAL A 418 -9.54 -20.92 -3.82
C VAL A 418 -9.24 -19.75 -4.75
N ALA A 419 -9.62 -19.90 -6.02
CA ALA A 419 -9.53 -18.85 -7.04
C ALA A 419 -10.82 -18.01 -7.10
N ALA A 420 -10.68 -16.74 -7.48
CA ALA A 420 -11.77 -15.92 -7.98
C ALA A 420 -11.49 -15.49 -9.41
N ASN A 421 -12.56 -15.47 -10.19
CA ASN A 421 -12.63 -14.87 -11.50
C ASN A 421 -13.57 -13.65 -11.42
N ILE A 422 -13.07 -12.50 -11.86
CA ILE A 422 -13.84 -11.26 -11.95
C ILE A 422 -13.77 -10.78 -13.40
N LYS A 423 -14.93 -10.62 -14.02
CA LYS A 423 -15.08 -10.02 -15.35
C LYS A 423 -15.70 -8.64 -15.24
N TYR A 424 -15.09 -7.64 -15.87
CA TYR A 424 -15.70 -6.32 -16.01
C TYR A 424 -16.66 -6.32 -17.20
N LYS A 425 -17.89 -5.82 -17.03
CA LYS A 425 -18.92 -5.84 -18.08
C LYS A 425 -19.17 -4.47 -18.68
N ALA A 426 -19.52 -3.50 -17.84
CA ALA A 426 -19.85 -2.15 -18.30
C ALA A 426 -19.88 -1.15 -17.13
N VAL A 427 -19.82 0.13 -17.46
CA VAL A 427 -20.08 1.24 -16.54
C VAL A 427 -21.34 1.97 -16.98
N GLY A 428 -22.25 2.21 -16.03
CA GLY A 428 -23.49 2.94 -16.23
C GLY A 428 -23.30 4.46 -16.35
N GLU A 429 -24.38 5.13 -16.71
CA GLU A 429 -24.44 6.59 -16.76
C GLU A 429 -24.29 7.22 -15.36
N LEU A 430 -23.94 8.51 -15.35
CA LEU A 430 -23.87 9.30 -14.12
C LEU A 430 -25.27 9.51 -13.57
N GLN A 431 -25.51 9.04 -12.35
CA GLN A 431 -26.74 9.24 -11.62
C GLN A 431 -26.82 10.66 -11.00
N PRO A 432 -28.03 11.17 -10.69
CA PRO A 432 -28.21 12.48 -10.06
C PRO A 432 -27.50 12.66 -8.70
N ASN A 433 -27.25 11.56 -8.00
CA ASN A 433 -26.50 11.52 -6.74
C ASN A 433 -24.98 11.65 -6.91
N GLY A 434 -24.48 11.83 -8.14
CA GLY A 434 -23.05 11.93 -8.45
C GLY A 434 -22.31 10.59 -8.55
N LYS A 435 -23.03 9.46 -8.54
CA LYS A 435 -22.45 8.11 -8.62
C LYS A 435 -22.67 7.47 -9.99
N ARG A 436 -21.87 6.45 -10.27
CA ARG A 436 -22.03 5.52 -11.39
C ARG A 436 -22.16 4.09 -10.86
N GLU A 437 -22.94 3.28 -11.53
CA GLU A 437 -22.99 1.84 -11.30
C GLU A 437 -21.98 1.14 -12.22
N VAL A 438 -21.17 0.26 -11.66
CA VAL A 438 -20.20 -0.56 -12.40
C VAL A 438 -20.64 -2.02 -12.30
N PHE A 439 -20.79 -2.65 -13.46
CA PHE A 439 -21.28 -4.01 -13.61
C PHE A 439 -20.10 -4.97 -13.76
N PHE A 440 -20.05 -5.97 -12.90
CA PHE A 440 -19.10 -7.07 -12.94
C PHE A 440 -19.83 -8.41 -12.95
N GLU A 441 -19.13 -9.45 -13.37
CA GLU A 441 -19.49 -10.83 -13.11
C GLU A 441 -18.40 -11.46 -12.25
N ALA A 442 -18.74 -11.95 -11.06
CA ALA A 442 -17.78 -12.56 -10.14
C ALA A 442 -18.15 -14.02 -9.93
N ASN A 443 -17.28 -14.93 -10.38
CA ASN A 443 -17.51 -16.38 -10.40
C ASN A 443 -18.86 -16.76 -11.05
N GLY A 444 -19.17 -16.17 -12.21
CA GLY A 444 -20.43 -16.41 -12.92
C GLY A 444 -21.66 -15.69 -12.35
N VAL A 445 -21.50 -14.91 -11.27
CA VAL A 445 -22.62 -14.21 -10.62
C VAL A 445 -22.53 -12.71 -10.89
N PRO A 446 -23.58 -12.07 -11.46
CA PRO A 446 -23.62 -10.63 -11.64
C PRO A 446 -23.47 -9.85 -10.33
N ARG A 447 -22.74 -8.75 -10.41
CA ARG A 447 -22.44 -7.81 -9.33
C ARG A 447 -22.56 -6.39 -9.85
N VAL A 448 -23.16 -5.54 -9.03
CA VAL A 448 -23.24 -4.10 -9.27
C VAL A 448 -22.57 -3.40 -8.11
N VAL A 449 -21.72 -2.43 -8.41
CA VAL A 449 -21.05 -1.61 -7.40
C VAL A 449 -21.25 -0.14 -7.75
N GLU A 450 -21.76 0.63 -6.81
CA GLU A 450 -21.85 2.08 -6.95
C GLU A 450 -20.53 2.75 -6.55
N VAL A 451 -20.07 3.71 -7.37
CA VAL A 451 -18.88 4.51 -7.12
C VAL A 451 -19.15 5.97 -7.41
N ILE A 452 -18.64 6.87 -6.57
CA ILE A 452 -18.70 8.31 -6.79
C ILE A 452 -17.76 8.70 -7.93
N ASP A 453 -18.28 9.43 -8.93
CA ASP A 453 -17.47 10.02 -9.99
C ASP A 453 -16.90 11.35 -9.49
N ARG A 454 -15.62 11.37 -9.14
CA ARG A 454 -14.98 12.55 -8.50
C ARG A 454 -14.90 13.74 -9.46
N LYS A 455 -14.85 13.50 -10.77
CA LYS A 455 -14.85 14.57 -11.78
C LYS A 455 -16.23 15.22 -11.83
N ALA A 456 -17.28 14.40 -11.80
CA ALA A 456 -18.64 14.88 -11.71
C ALA A 456 -18.92 15.55 -10.36
N GLU A 457 -18.45 15.00 -9.24
CA GLU A 457 -18.61 15.59 -7.90
C GLU A 457 -17.96 16.97 -7.79
N ALA A 458 -16.79 17.20 -8.40
CA ALA A 458 -16.19 18.54 -8.45
C ALA A 458 -17.04 19.56 -9.24
N VAL A 459 -17.82 19.10 -10.20
CA VAL A 459 -18.75 19.92 -11.01
C VAL A 459 -20.09 20.07 -10.31
N VAL A 460 -20.66 18.99 -9.75
CA VAL A 460 -21.92 18.94 -9.02
C VAL A 460 -21.78 19.64 -7.66
N GLY A 461 -20.63 19.61 -6.99
CA GLY A 461 -20.37 20.43 -5.79
C GLY A 461 -20.42 21.94 -6.07
N LYS A 462 -20.14 22.36 -7.31
CA LYS A 462 -20.35 23.74 -7.79
C LYS A 462 -21.76 23.99 -8.35
N LYS A 463 -22.51 22.94 -8.70
CA LYS A 463 -23.83 22.98 -9.33
C LYS A 463 -24.91 22.24 -8.54
N ALA A 464 -24.71 21.98 -7.26
CA ALA A 464 -25.69 21.32 -6.43
C ALA A 464 -26.86 22.30 -6.38
N VAL A 465 -27.92 21.97 -7.11
CA VAL A 465 -29.16 22.70 -7.07
C VAL A 465 -29.59 22.62 -5.62
N ARG A 466 -29.41 23.72 -4.88
CA ARG A 466 -29.87 23.82 -3.50
C ARG A 466 -31.34 23.42 -3.53
N GLU A 467 -31.73 22.45 -2.70
CA GLU A 467 -33.14 22.08 -2.58
C GLU A 467 -33.94 23.35 -2.31
N LYS A 468 -34.93 23.60 -3.16
CA LYS A 468 -35.85 24.72 -2.95
C LYS A 468 -36.74 24.34 -1.78
N ALA A 469 -37.02 25.32 -0.92
CA ALA A 469 -37.96 25.10 0.17
C ALA A 469 -39.32 24.67 -0.40
N ASP A 470 -39.84 23.56 0.12
CA ASP A 470 -41.20 23.11 -0.16
C ASP A 470 -42.16 23.80 0.80
N LEU A 471 -43.07 24.61 0.25
CA LEU A 471 -44.06 25.36 1.02
C LEU A 471 -45.13 24.45 1.66
N ALA A 472 -45.22 23.18 1.25
CA ALA A 472 -46.13 22.20 1.83
C ALA A 472 -45.57 21.53 3.11
N VAL A 473 -44.26 21.64 3.38
CA VAL A 473 -43.60 21.01 4.53
C VAL A 473 -43.39 22.04 5.65
N LEU A 474 -44.11 21.88 6.76
CA LEU A 474 -43.96 22.72 7.94
C LEU A 474 -42.53 22.59 8.48
N GLY A 475 -41.75 23.69 8.45
CA GLY A 475 -40.34 23.72 8.89
C GLY A 475 -39.32 23.89 7.75
N SER A 476 -39.76 23.85 6.49
CA SER A 476 -38.90 24.15 5.33
C SER A 476 -38.83 25.66 5.08
N VAL A 477 -37.69 26.28 5.43
CA VAL A 477 -37.47 27.73 5.28
C VAL A 477 -36.49 28.00 4.13
N GLY A 478 -36.96 28.69 3.09
CA GLY A 478 -36.13 29.07 1.94
C GLY A 478 -35.36 30.37 2.19
N ALA A 479 -34.21 30.53 1.52
CA ALA A 479 -33.48 31.79 1.55
C ALA A 479 -34.29 32.88 0.81
N PRO A 480 -34.61 34.02 1.46
CA PRO A 480 -35.45 35.05 0.85
C PRO A 480 -34.73 35.85 -0.25
N MET A 481 -33.39 35.89 -0.23
CA MET A 481 -32.56 36.57 -1.22
C MET A 481 -31.23 35.83 -1.41
N ALA A 482 -30.54 36.08 -2.52
CA ALA A 482 -29.21 35.55 -2.76
C ALA A 482 -28.19 36.15 -1.79
N GLY A 483 -27.41 35.30 -1.12
CA GLY A 483 -26.39 35.71 -0.15
C GLY A 483 -25.54 34.54 0.33
N THR A 484 -24.57 34.84 1.19
CA THR A 484 -23.72 33.86 1.89
C THR A 484 -24.21 33.64 3.31
N VAL A 485 -24.15 32.40 3.80
CA VAL A 485 -24.44 32.10 5.22
C VAL A 485 -23.28 32.63 6.05
N ILE A 486 -23.57 33.49 7.02
CA ILE A 486 -22.62 34.01 8.00
C ILE A 486 -23.10 33.46 9.35
N GLU A 487 -22.19 32.87 10.12
CA GLU A 487 -22.48 32.12 11.35
C GLU A 487 -23.13 32.97 12.45
#